data_AF-A0A923TG55-F1
#
_entry.id   AF-A0A923TG55-F1
#
_cell.length_a   1.000
_cell.length_b   1.000
_cell.length_c   1.000
_cell.angle_alpha   90.00
_cell.angle_beta   90.00
_cell.angle_gamma   90.00
#
_symmetry.space_group_name_H-M   'P 1'
#
loop_
_entity.id
_entity.type
_entity.pdbx_description
1 polymer ?
#
loop_
_entity_poly.entity_id
_entity_poly.type
_entity_poly.pdbx_seq_one_letter_code
_entity_poly.pdbx_strand_id
1 'polypeptide(L)'
;MLSSAPHASARRATTRTPAALRPLRSGPVRRGRETGGFTLLEILVAAAITALLAGFMAVVIGDVAGFWSRTSGRLATEAQARLVLDQLELDLSSASYADDGKTYLAVTVQPVTTTVPGWLSNDQNPARAKPAALSLFMTAPNLADDRNRFGVAGTWLRFFTTARGTNQNAATAPFAVNASAPVAVGYQIVRRVISTSASAS
;
A
#
# COMPACT_ATOMS: atom_id res chain seq x y z
N MET A 1 19.89 55.09 24.35
CA MET A 1 20.51 55.46 25.64
C MET A 1 21.46 54.33 26.02
N LEU A 2 22.70 54.35 25.54
CA LEU A 2 23.86 55.04 26.15
C LEU A 2 24.18 54.53 27.56
N SER A 3 25.20 53.68 27.68
CA SER A 3 26.25 53.80 28.69
C SER A 3 27.37 52.83 28.31
N SER A 4 28.35 53.25 27.53
CA SER A 4 29.54 54.03 27.94
C SER A 4 30.59 53.15 28.64
N ALA A 5 31.68 52.97 27.89
CA ALA A 5 32.99 52.42 28.21
C ALA A 5 33.72 53.21 29.35
N PRO A 6 35.06 53.19 29.45
CA PRO A 6 36.03 52.09 29.60
C PRO A 6 36.92 52.32 30.85
N HIS A 7 37.64 51.29 31.30
CA HIS A 7 38.83 51.51 32.15
C HIS A 7 40.10 51.39 31.30
N ALA A 8 40.64 52.55 30.94
CA ALA A 8 42.02 52.69 30.50
C ALA A 8 42.96 52.51 31.71
N SER A 9 44.06 51.80 31.53
CA SER A 9 45.23 51.92 32.41
C SER A 9 46.48 51.83 31.55
N ALA A 10 47.26 52.89 31.68
CA ALA A 10 48.29 53.31 30.78
C ALA A 10 49.67 52.75 31.16
N ARG A 11 50.55 52.79 30.15
CA ARG A 11 52.01 52.98 30.24
C ARG A 11 52.82 51.90 30.97
N ARG A 12 53.74 51.28 30.23
CA ARG A 12 55.16 51.72 30.27
C ARG A 12 55.94 51.15 29.08
N ALA A 13 56.46 52.04 28.24
CA ALA A 13 57.53 51.72 27.31
C ALA A 13 58.86 51.69 28.09
N THR A 14 59.64 50.63 27.90
CA THR A 14 61.08 50.62 28.27
C THR A 14 61.87 49.98 27.14
N THR A 15 63.04 50.56 26.92
CA THR A 15 63.79 50.62 25.67
C THR A 15 64.84 49.51 25.57
N ARG A 16 64.96 48.93 24.36
CA ARG A 16 66.10 48.27 23.69
C ARG A 16 67.10 47.42 24.49
N THR A 17 67.32 46.20 24.00
CA THR A 17 68.65 45.74 23.54
C THR A 17 68.48 44.66 22.45
N PRO A 18 69.16 44.73 21.30
CA PRO A 18 69.06 43.72 20.25
C PRO A 18 70.05 42.57 20.54
N ALA A 19 69.54 41.42 20.97
CA ALA A 19 70.33 40.19 21.04
C ALA A 19 70.25 39.45 19.68
N ALA A 20 71.44 39.15 19.16
CA ALA A 20 71.73 38.53 17.88
C ALA A 20 70.73 37.45 17.41
N LEU A 21 70.24 37.63 16.18
CA LEU A 21 69.54 36.61 15.40
C LEU A 21 70.46 35.41 15.18
N ARG A 22 70.26 34.36 15.99
CA ARG A 22 70.74 33.01 15.70
C ARG A 22 69.95 32.49 14.50
N PRO A 23 70.57 32.11 13.38
CA PRO A 23 69.83 31.52 12.27
C PRO A 23 69.28 30.17 12.76
N LEU A 24 67.97 30.10 12.97
CA LEU A 24 67.26 28.83 12.98
C LEU A 24 67.45 28.23 11.59
N ARG A 25 68.36 27.27 11.52
CA ARG A 25 68.53 26.36 10.39
C ARG A 25 67.18 25.71 10.12
N SER A 26 66.40 26.32 9.22
CA SER A 26 65.24 25.69 8.62
C SER A 26 65.78 24.54 7.79
N GLY A 27 65.89 23.37 8.41
CA GLY A 27 65.97 22.14 7.63
C GLY A 27 64.74 22.12 6.72
N PRO A 28 64.88 21.75 5.44
CA PRO A 28 63.71 21.53 4.62
C PRO A 28 62.94 20.39 5.27
N VAL A 29 61.78 20.69 5.88
CA VAL A 29 60.76 19.67 6.10
C VAL A 29 60.25 19.33 4.72
N ARG A 30 61.00 18.48 4.02
CA ARG A 30 60.45 17.68 2.93
C ARG A 30 59.44 16.75 3.59
N ARG A 31 58.23 17.27 3.82
CA ARG A 31 57.05 16.43 3.67
C ARG A 31 57.06 16.05 2.22
N GLY A 32 57.78 14.97 1.90
CA GLY A 32 57.49 14.19 0.72
C GLY A 32 56.01 13.90 0.82
N ARG A 33 55.22 14.61 0.03
CA ARG A 33 53.91 14.11 -0.30
C ARG A 33 54.24 12.90 -1.15
N GLU A 34 54.28 11.74 -0.50
CA GLU A 34 54.28 10.48 -1.22
C GLU A 34 52.95 10.45 -1.97
N THR A 35 52.93 11.02 -3.16
CA THR A 35 51.91 10.75 -4.16
C THR A 35 52.23 9.37 -4.71
N GLY A 36 51.94 8.35 -3.90
CA GLY A 36 51.83 6.98 -4.37
C GLY A 36 50.63 6.91 -5.31
N GLY A 37 50.88 6.58 -6.57
CA GLY A 37 49.82 6.23 -7.51
C GLY A 37 49.29 4.83 -7.19
N PHE A 38 48.00 4.60 -7.45
CA PHE A 38 47.40 3.27 -7.29
C PHE A 38 47.96 2.30 -8.34
N THR A 39 48.24 1.08 -7.90
CA THR A 39 48.62 0.00 -8.81
C THR A 39 47.40 -0.52 -9.59
N LEU A 40 47.62 -1.09 -10.78
CA LEU A 40 46.55 -1.74 -11.56
C LEU A 40 45.83 -2.82 -10.74
N LEU A 41 46.55 -3.51 -9.86
CA LEU A 41 46.00 -4.53 -8.97
C LEU A 41 45.01 -3.91 -7.96
N GLU A 42 45.37 -2.79 -7.32
CA GLU A 42 44.47 -2.13 -6.36
C GLU A 42 43.21 -1.60 -7.03
N ILE A 43 43.33 -1.05 -8.23
CA ILE A 43 42.16 -0.59 -8.99
C ILE A 43 41.28 -1.79 -9.38
N LEU A 44 41.87 -2.93 -9.77
CA LEU A 44 41.14 -4.16 -10.06
C LEU A 44 40.40 -4.69 -8.82
N VAL A 45 41.07 -4.76 -7.67
CA VAL A 45 40.48 -5.23 -6.41
C VAL A 45 39.39 -4.28 -5.93
N ALA A 46 39.62 -2.97 -5.97
CA ALA A 46 38.62 -1.97 -5.61
C ALA A 46 37.38 -2.06 -6.50
N ALA A 47 37.57 -2.23 -7.81
CA ALA A 47 36.47 -2.44 -8.76
C ALA A 47 35.71 -3.75 -8.47
N ALA A 48 36.42 -4.84 -8.16
CA ALA A 48 35.80 -6.11 -7.83
C ALA A 48 34.96 -6.04 -6.54
N ILE A 49 35.49 -5.42 -5.48
CA ILE A 49 34.76 -5.22 -4.22
C ILE A 49 33.55 -4.32 -4.45
N THR A 50 33.72 -3.23 -5.19
CA THR A 50 32.61 -2.31 -5.51
C THR A 50 31.50 -3.01 -6.28
N ALA A 51 31.85 -3.82 -7.29
CA ALA A 51 30.88 -4.60 -8.04
C ALA A 51 30.13 -5.61 -7.15
N LEU A 52 30.83 -6.27 -6.24
CA LEU A 52 30.23 -7.20 -5.28
C LEU A 52 29.27 -6.49 -4.32
N LEU A 53 29.68 -5.34 -3.77
CA LEU A 53 28.84 -4.53 -2.89
C LEU A 53 27.61 -3.97 -3.63
N ALA A 54 27.79 -3.48 -4.85
CA ALA A 54 26.70 -3.00 -5.70
C ALA A 54 25.70 -4.12 -6.01
N GLY A 55 26.18 -5.33 -6.32
CA GLY A 55 25.33 -6.50 -6.54
C GLY A 55 24.51 -6.86 -5.30
N PHE A 56 25.14 -6.92 -4.12
CA PHE A 56 24.44 -7.19 -2.88
C PHE A 56 23.39 -6.12 -2.55
N MET A 57 23.72 -4.83 -2.75
CA MET A 57 22.79 -3.72 -2.54
C MET A 57 21.58 -3.83 -3.47
N ALA A 58 21.78 -4.21 -4.74
CA ALA A 58 20.69 -4.39 -5.69
C ALA A 58 19.69 -5.46 -5.25
N VAL A 59 20.19 -6.58 -4.69
CA VAL A 59 19.33 -7.65 -4.13
C VAL A 59 18.46 -7.12 -2.99
N VAL A 60 19.07 -6.44 -2.02
CA VAL A 60 18.34 -5.89 -0.85
C VAL A 60 17.29 -4.85 -1.28
N ILE A 61 17.63 -3.97 -2.22
CA ILE A 61 16.68 -2.98 -2.75
C ILE A 61 15.49 -3.68 -3.43
N GLY A 62 15.76 -4.73 -4.21
CA GLY A 62 14.72 -5.55 -4.83
C GLY A 62 13.76 -6.14 -3.81
N ASP A 63 14.28 -6.71 -2.73
CA ASP A 63 13.48 -7.29 -1.66
C ASP A 63 12.65 -6.23 -0.91
N VAL A 64 13.25 -5.09 -0.58
CA VAL A 64 12.55 -3.97 0.09
C VAL A 64 11.46 -3.40 -0.81
N ALA A 65 11.73 -3.20 -2.11
CA ALA A 65 10.74 -2.73 -3.06
C ALA A 65 9.58 -3.73 -3.21
N GLY A 66 9.90 -5.03 -3.29
CA GLY A 66 8.92 -6.10 -3.33
C GLY A 66 8.05 -6.16 -2.07
N PHE A 67 8.66 -6.04 -0.89
CA PHE A 67 7.97 -6.00 0.39
C PHE A 67 7.07 -4.77 0.52
N TRP A 68 7.59 -3.59 0.15
CA TRP A 68 6.85 -2.33 0.15
C TRP A 68 5.62 -2.40 -0.76
N SER A 69 5.79 -2.90 -2.00
CA SER A 69 4.71 -3.06 -2.96
C SER A 69 3.60 -3.98 -2.43
N ARG A 70 3.97 -5.12 -1.82
CA ARG A 70 3.02 -6.05 -1.20
C ARG A 70 2.28 -5.41 -0.02
N THR A 71 3.00 -4.71 0.85
CA THR A 71 2.42 -4.08 2.04
C THR A 71 1.48 -2.94 1.65
N SER A 72 1.91 -2.08 0.73
CA SER A 72 1.08 -1.00 0.17
C SER A 72 -0.18 -1.55 -0.51
N GLY A 73 -0.05 -2.62 -1.29
CA GLY A 73 -1.19 -3.28 -1.94
C GLY A 73 -2.19 -3.86 -0.94
N ARG A 74 -1.71 -4.44 0.17
CA ARG A 74 -2.57 -4.94 1.26
C ARG A 74 -3.30 -3.80 1.96
N LEU A 75 -2.61 -2.72 2.32
CA LEU A 75 -3.21 -1.55 2.97
C LEU A 75 -4.26 -0.89 2.07
N ALA A 76 -3.99 -0.73 0.78
CA ALA A 76 -4.95 -0.18 -0.18
C ALA A 76 -6.21 -1.07 -0.29
N THR A 77 -6.02 -2.39 -0.32
CA THR A 77 -7.14 -3.35 -0.35
C THR A 77 -7.95 -3.30 0.93
N GLU A 78 -7.30 -3.18 2.10
CA GLU A 78 -7.98 -3.04 3.39
C GLU A 78 -8.79 -1.74 3.48
N ALA A 79 -8.21 -0.62 3.04
CA ALA A 79 -8.91 0.66 2.98
C ALA A 79 -10.13 0.59 2.05
N GLN A 80 -9.98 -0.02 0.88
CA GLN A 80 -11.10 -0.23 -0.04
C GLN A 80 -12.17 -1.17 0.56
N ALA A 81 -11.76 -2.22 1.26
CA ALA A 81 -12.69 -3.14 1.91
C ALA A 81 -13.52 -2.42 2.99
N ARG A 82 -12.91 -1.55 3.79
CA ARG A 82 -13.62 -0.73 4.78
C ARG A 82 -14.70 0.14 4.11
N LEU A 83 -14.35 0.86 3.05
CA LEU A 83 -15.33 1.67 2.31
C LEU A 83 -16.51 0.86 1.75
N VAL A 84 -16.24 -0.32 1.19
CA VAL A 84 -17.29 -1.21 0.67
C VAL A 84 -18.15 -1.78 1.80
N LEU A 85 -17.55 -2.14 2.94
CA LEU A 85 -18.28 -2.64 4.10
C LEU A 85 -19.12 -1.56 4.76
N ASP A 86 -18.61 -0.33 4.88
CA ASP A 86 -19.37 0.81 5.40
C ASP A 86 -20.58 1.10 4.50
N GLN A 87 -20.41 1.05 3.18
CA GLN A 87 -21.51 1.22 2.23
C GLN A 87 -22.52 0.07 2.32
N LEU A 88 -22.06 -1.16 2.48
CA LEU A 88 -22.93 -2.32 2.67
C LEU A 88 -23.69 -2.24 4.00
N GLU A 89 -23.06 -1.78 5.08
CA GLU A 89 -23.72 -1.51 6.36
C GLU A 89 -24.80 -0.45 6.21
N LEU A 90 -24.49 0.67 5.56
CA LEU A 90 -25.46 1.74 5.30
C LEU A 90 -26.66 1.23 4.49
N ASP A 91 -26.41 0.47 3.43
CA ASP A 91 -27.50 -0.09 2.61
C ASP A 91 -28.32 -1.11 3.40
N LEU A 92 -27.68 -2.01 4.17
CA LEU A 92 -28.40 -2.99 4.99
C LEU A 92 -29.18 -2.34 6.14
N SER A 93 -28.66 -1.28 6.76
CA SER A 93 -29.36 -0.53 7.82
C SER A 93 -30.61 0.19 7.30
N SER A 94 -30.62 0.51 6.00
CA SER A 94 -31.77 1.10 5.31
C SER A 94 -32.59 0.06 4.57
N ALA A 95 -32.33 -1.24 4.71
CA ALA A 95 -33.11 -2.27 4.03
C ALA A 95 -34.58 -2.22 4.45
N SER A 96 -35.49 -2.21 3.48
CA SER A 96 -36.93 -2.17 3.71
C SER A 96 -37.55 -3.55 3.64
N TYR A 97 -38.53 -3.79 4.51
CA TYR A 97 -39.38 -4.98 4.50
C TYR A 97 -40.84 -4.54 4.57
N ALA A 98 -41.71 -5.22 3.82
CA ALA A 98 -43.15 -5.08 3.94
C ALA A 98 -43.79 -6.46 4.07
N ASP A 99 -44.82 -6.55 4.91
CA ASP A 99 -45.58 -7.78 5.16
C ASP A 99 -46.70 -7.94 4.12
N ASP A 100 -46.33 -8.05 2.84
CA ASP A 100 -47.26 -8.24 1.73
C ASP A 100 -47.06 -9.59 1.01
N GLY A 101 -46.23 -10.47 1.58
CA GLY A 101 -45.89 -11.78 1.02
C GLY A 101 -44.89 -11.74 -0.14
N LYS A 102 -44.33 -10.58 -0.52
CA LYS A 102 -43.30 -10.48 -1.56
C LYS A 102 -41.88 -10.63 -1.00
N THR A 103 -40.92 -10.92 -1.88
CA THR A 103 -39.50 -11.05 -1.53
C THR A 103 -38.78 -9.71 -1.59
N TYR A 104 -38.47 -9.14 -0.43
CA TYR A 104 -37.73 -7.87 -0.32
C TYR A 104 -36.22 -8.04 -0.14
N LEU A 105 -35.79 -9.22 0.27
CA LEU A 105 -34.38 -9.61 0.38
C LEU A 105 -34.23 -11.01 -0.20
N ALA A 106 -33.31 -11.16 -1.15
CA ALA A 106 -33.05 -12.42 -1.83
C ALA A 106 -31.54 -12.67 -1.94
N VAL A 107 -31.15 -13.91 -1.68
CA VAL A 107 -29.83 -14.42 -2.00
C VAL A 107 -29.97 -15.43 -3.13
N THR A 108 -29.22 -15.24 -4.22
CA THR A 108 -29.17 -16.19 -5.33
C THR A 108 -27.77 -16.76 -5.45
N VAL A 109 -27.67 -18.08 -5.28
CA VAL A 109 -26.43 -18.82 -5.48
C VAL A 109 -26.09 -18.87 -6.97
N GLN A 110 -24.83 -18.60 -7.32
CA GLN A 110 -24.34 -18.67 -8.69
C GLN A 110 -23.57 -19.98 -8.94
N PRO A 111 -24.14 -20.91 -9.72
CA PRO A 111 -23.43 -22.12 -10.12
C PRO A 111 -22.50 -21.87 -11.32
N VAL A 112 -22.76 -20.85 -12.13
CA VAL A 112 -22.09 -20.64 -13.43
C VAL A 112 -20.98 -19.60 -13.34
N THR A 113 -19.77 -20.01 -13.72
CA THR A 113 -18.53 -19.22 -13.68
C THR A 113 -18.44 -18.13 -14.74
N THR A 114 -19.19 -18.25 -15.84
CA THR A 114 -19.18 -17.28 -16.96
C THR A 114 -19.77 -15.92 -16.59
N THR A 115 -20.53 -15.85 -15.49
CA THR A 115 -21.16 -14.61 -15.00
C THR A 115 -20.28 -13.85 -13.99
N VAL A 116 -19.08 -14.34 -13.71
CA VAL A 116 -18.14 -13.74 -12.76
C VAL A 116 -16.97 -13.12 -13.50
N PRO A 117 -16.78 -11.79 -13.41
CA PRO A 117 -15.62 -11.14 -14.00
C PRO A 117 -14.30 -11.70 -13.45
N GLY A 118 -13.33 -11.96 -14.33
CA GLY A 118 -12.01 -12.44 -13.93
C GLY A 118 -12.02 -13.85 -13.31
N TRP A 119 -12.92 -14.72 -13.77
CA TRP A 119 -12.85 -16.13 -13.46
C TRP A 119 -11.64 -16.78 -14.12
N LEU A 120 -10.71 -17.33 -13.30
CA LEU A 120 -9.57 -18.09 -13.79
C LEU A 120 -9.92 -19.58 -13.74
N SER A 121 -10.02 -20.21 -14.91
CA SER A 121 -10.17 -21.67 -15.00
C SER A 121 -8.85 -22.38 -14.69
N ASN A 122 -8.94 -23.66 -14.34
CA ASN A 122 -7.82 -24.60 -14.21
C ASN A 122 -6.88 -24.59 -15.43
N ASP A 123 -7.44 -24.38 -16.62
CA ASP A 123 -6.68 -24.43 -17.87
C ASP A 123 -5.77 -23.21 -18.08
N GLN A 124 -6.05 -22.07 -17.43
CA GLN A 124 -5.31 -20.81 -17.65
C GLN A 124 -4.10 -20.65 -16.72
N ASN A 125 -4.22 -21.06 -15.46
CA ASN A 125 -3.11 -21.06 -14.52
C ASN A 125 -3.45 -21.99 -13.34
N PRO A 126 -2.96 -23.23 -13.31
CA PRO A 126 -3.35 -24.22 -12.31
C PRO A 126 -3.02 -23.77 -10.88
N ALA A 127 -1.97 -22.96 -10.69
CA ALA A 127 -1.60 -22.43 -9.37
C ALA A 127 -2.52 -21.29 -8.87
N ARG A 128 -3.34 -20.72 -9.75
CA ARG A 128 -4.28 -19.61 -9.44
C ARG A 128 -5.72 -19.93 -9.82
N ALA A 129 -5.98 -21.17 -10.22
CA ALA A 129 -7.26 -21.61 -10.70
C ALA A 129 -8.30 -21.58 -9.59
N LYS A 130 -9.46 -21.00 -9.89
CA LYS A 130 -10.60 -21.07 -8.97
C LYS A 130 -11.22 -22.49 -9.08
N PRO A 131 -11.54 -23.18 -7.96
CA PRO A 131 -12.14 -24.52 -7.99
C PRO A 131 -13.29 -24.69 -9.00
N ALA A 132 -13.23 -25.64 -9.93
CA ALA A 132 -14.24 -25.77 -10.98
C ALA A 132 -15.58 -26.36 -10.51
N ALA A 133 -15.58 -27.17 -9.44
CA ALA A 133 -16.76 -27.91 -8.97
C ALA A 133 -17.03 -27.80 -7.45
N LEU A 134 -16.04 -27.36 -6.65
CA LEU A 134 -16.17 -27.29 -5.20
C LEU A 134 -16.66 -25.89 -4.77
N SER A 135 -17.83 -25.86 -4.14
CA SER A 135 -18.29 -24.75 -3.29
C SER A 135 -17.70 -24.94 -1.88
N LEU A 136 -17.44 -23.85 -1.15
CA LEU A 136 -17.02 -23.96 0.24
C LEU A 136 -18.16 -24.56 1.06
N PHE A 137 -17.94 -25.77 1.57
CA PHE A 137 -18.66 -26.23 2.75
C PHE A 137 -18.18 -25.38 3.91
N MET A 138 -19.09 -24.70 4.59
CA MET A 138 -18.84 -24.32 5.96
C MET A 138 -19.03 -25.62 6.77
N THR A 139 -18.03 -26.03 7.55
CA THR A 139 -17.99 -27.39 8.09
C THR A 139 -18.90 -27.61 9.31
N ALA A 140 -19.64 -26.58 9.78
CA ALA A 140 -20.93 -26.60 10.51
C ALA A 140 -21.35 -25.16 10.99
N PRO A 141 -22.61 -24.91 11.45
CA PRO A 141 -23.05 -25.20 12.81
C PRO A 141 -24.19 -26.24 12.84
N ASN A 142 -24.26 -27.07 11.78
CA ASN A 142 -25.43 -27.64 11.09
C ASN A 142 -26.24 -26.57 10.33
N LEU A 143 -26.14 -26.37 9.02
CA LEU A 143 -25.16 -26.73 7.97
C LEU A 143 -25.14 -28.06 7.21
N ALA A 144 -25.99 -29.03 7.53
CA ALA A 144 -26.00 -30.33 6.83
C ALA A 144 -26.77 -30.36 5.48
N ASP A 145 -27.33 -29.24 5.01
CA ASP A 145 -28.10 -29.18 3.75
C ASP A 145 -27.23 -28.72 2.56
N ASP A 146 -27.32 -29.41 1.43
CA ASP A 146 -26.67 -29.09 0.15
C ASP A 146 -27.04 -27.69 -0.39
N ARG A 147 -28.03 -27.05 0.22
CA ARG A 147 -28.50 -25.69 -0.02
C ARG A 147 -27.61 -24.59 0.60
N ASN A 148 -26.71 -24.91 1.53
CA ASN A 148 -25.79 -23.93 2.17
C ASN A 148 -24.52 -23.65 1.36
N ARG A 149 -24.52 -23.98 0.07
CA ARG A 149 -23.39 -23.79 -0.83
C ARG A 149 -23.40 -22.36 -1.36
N PHE A 150 -22.28 -21.65 -1.26
CA PHE A 150 -22.09 -20.35 -1.93
C PHE A 150 -21.98 -20.46 -3.45
N GLY A 151 -22.27 -21.63 -4.04
CA GLY A 151 -22.02 -21.92 -5.43
C GLY A 151 -20.52 -21.92 -5.73
N VAL A 152 -20.17 -22.23 -6.97
CA VAL A 152 -18.78 -22.14 -7.43
C VAL A 152 -18.44 -20.68 -7.73
N ALA A 153 -19.37 -19.95 -8.33
CA ALA A 153 -19.21 -18.57 -8.74
C ALA A 153 -19.46 -17.53 -7.63
N GLY A 154 -20.03 -17.93 -6.48
CA GLY A 154 -20.40 -17.01 -5.41
C GLY A 154 -21.91 -16.76 -5.36
N THR A 155 -22.33 -15.65 -4.79
CA THR A 155 -23.75 -15.35 -4.55
C THR A 155 -24.09 -13.91 -4.88
N TRP A 156 -25.30 -13.68 -5.39
CA TRP A 156 -25.91 -12.35 -5.40
C TRP A 156 -26.72 -12.13 -4.14
N LEU A 157 -26.55 -10.99 -3.49
CA LEU A 157 -27.45 -10.45 -2.47
C LEU A 157 -28.20 -9.28 -3.09
N ARG A 158 -29.54 -9.29 -3.02
CA ARG A 158 -30.40 -8.24 -3.56
C ARG A 158 -31.43 -7.84 -2.54
N PHE A 159 -31.64 -6.54 -2.36
CA PHE A 159 -32.66 -6.01 -1.47
C PHE A 159 -33.06 -4.59 -1.86
N PHE A 160 -34.13 -4.09 -1.27
CA PHE A 160 -34.58 -2.72 -1.44
C PHE A 160 -34.18 -1.90 -0.22
N THR A 161 -33.78 -0.65 -0.42
CA THR A 161 -33.49 0.30 0.66
C THR A 161 -34.53 1.40 0.72
N THR A 162 -34.81 1.91 1.92
CA THR A 162 -35.60 3.12 2.13
C THR A 162 -34.78 4.30 1.65
N ALA A 163 -35.13 4.76 0.44
CA ALA A 163 -34.75 5.98 -0.21
C ALA A 163 -33.47 6.71 0.27
N ARG A 164 -32.40 6.54 -0.52
CA ARG A 164 -31.18 7.32 -0.42
C ARG A 164 -31.09 8.25 -1.64
N GLY A 165 -31.64 9.47 -1.51
CA GLY A 165 -31.45 10.54 -2.49
C GLY A 165 -32.72 11.05 -3.18
N THR A 166 -32.56 12.14 -3.93
CA THR A 166 -33.58 12.75 -4.78
C THR A 166 -33.64 12.03 -6.12
N ASN A 167 -34.74 11.32 -6.41
CA ASN A 167 -35.01 10.85 -7.76
C ASN A 167 -35.51 12.04 -8.60
N GLN A 168 -34.68 12.55 -9.52
CA GLN A 168 -35.17 13.49 -10.53
C GLN A 168 -35.91 12.69 -11.61
N ASN A 169 -37.24 12.71 -11.57
CA ASN A 169 -38.05 12.33 -12.71
C ASN A 169 -37.94 13.45 -13.76
N ALA A 170 -37.04 13.31 -14.73
CA ALA A 170 -36.83 14.28 -15.80
C ALA A 170 -37.98 14.31 -16.84
N ALA A 171 -39.06 13.58 -16.64
CA ALA A 171 -40.24 13.64 -17.49
C ALA A 171 -41.51 13.35 -16.67
N THR A 172 -42.48 14.25 -16.74
CA THR A 172 -43.91 13.96 -16.47
C THR A 172 -44.39 13.96 -15.01
N ALA A 173 -44.23 15.06 -14.26
CA ALA A 173 -45.27 15.53 -13.30
C ALA A 173 -44.84 16.83 -12.57
N PRO A 174 -45.70 17.87 -12.48
CA PRO A 174 -45.38 19.13 -11.80
C PRO A 174 -45.31 19.06 -10.26
N PHE A 175 -45.39 17.88 -9.64
CA PHE A 175 -45.41 17.70 -8.17
C PHE A 175 -44.35 16.71 -7.65
N ALA A 176 -43.55 16.09 -8.51
CA ALA A 176 -42.56 15.08 -8.12
C ALA A 176 -41.14 15.68 -8.02
N VAL A 177 -41.00 16.77 -7.28
CA VAL A 177 -39.68 17.31 -6.93
C VAL A 177 -39.32 16.69 -5.57
N ASN A 178 -38.39 15.73 -5.56
CA ASN A 178 -37.82 15.07 -4.37
C ASN A 178 -38.62 13.89 -3.78
N ALA A 179 -39.21 13.03 -4.63
CA ALA A 179 -39.73 11.75 -4.14
C ALA A 179 -38.57 10.80 -3.76
N SER A 180 -38.38 10.62 -2.46
CA SER A 180 -37.52 9.58 -1.87
C SER A 180 -38.20 8.22 -2.11
N ALA A 181 -37.94 7.58 -3.25
CA ALA A 181 -38.48 6.28 -3.59
C ALA A 181 -37.53 5.15 -3.15
N PRO A 182 -38.04 3.96 -2.80
CA PRO A 182 -37.20 2.81 -2.51
C PRO A 182 -36.23 2.50 -3.65
N VAL A 183 -34.98 2.18 -3.32
CA VAL A 183 -33.91 1.89 -4.30
C VAL A 183 -33.60 0.40 -4.27
N ALA A 184 -33.48 -0.22 -5.45
CA ALA A 184 -33.02 -1.60 -5.56
C ALA A 184 -31.49 -1.66 -5.54
N VAL A 185 -30.91 -2.44 -4.62
CA VAL A 185 -29.47 -2.61 -4.44
C VAL A 185 -29.10 -4.07 -4.67
N GLY A 186 -27.94 -4.30 -5.32
CA GLY A 186 -27.43 -5.63 -5.62
C GLY A 186 -25.93 -5.74 -5.40
N TYR A 187 -25.52 -6.72 -4.60
CA TYR A 187 -24.12 -7.05 -4.34
C TYR A 187 -23.78 -8.42 -4.91
N GLN A 188 -22.65 -8.51 -5.61
CA GLN A 188 -22.09 -9.80 -6.04
C GLN A 188 -20.93 -10.17 -5.11
N ILE A 189 -21.10 -11.25 -4.36
CA ILE A 189 -20.07 -11.78 -3.46
C ILE A 189 -19.34 -12.88 -4.19
N VAL A 190 -18.09 -12.64 -4.56
CA VAL A 190 -17.26 -13.59 -5.32
C VAL A 190 -15.94 -13.83 -4.63
N ARG A 191 -15.41 -15.04 -4.76
CA ARG A 191 -14.05 -15.32 -4.29
C ARG A 191 -13.02 -14.69 -5.20
N ARG A 192 -11.99 -14.09 -4.60
CA ARG A 192 -10.80 -13.61 -5.30
C ARG A 192 -9.58 -14.33 -4.75
N VAL A 193 -8.66 -14.71 -5.63
CA VAL A 193 -7.35 -15.22 -5.20
C VAL A 193 -6.63 -14.07 -4.51
N ILE A 194 -6.26 -14.28 -3.25
CA ILE A 194 -5.38 -13.37 -2.54
C ILE A 194 -3.99 -13.71 -3.04
N SER A 195 -3.32 -12.79 -3.73
CA SER A 195 -2.01 -13.04 -4.35
C SER A 195 -1.00 -13.57 -3.31
N THR A 196 -0.81 -14.88 -3.25
CA THR A 196 0.40 -15.47 -2.69
C THR A 196 1.44 -15.42 -3.78
N SER A 197 2.52 -14.68 -3.56
CA SER A 197 3.72 -14.79 -4.38
C SER A 197 4.13 -16.25 -4.42
N ALA A 198 3.94 -16.91 -5.55
CA ALA A 198 4.63 -18.15 -5.82
C ALA A 198 6.12 -17.78 -5.87
N SER A 199 6.85 -18.14 -4.82
CA SER A 199 8.30 -18.28 -4.91
C SER A 199 8.53 -19.39 -5.93
N ALA A 200 8.86 -19.03 -7.16
CA ALA A 200 9.40 -19.98 -8.10
C ALA A 200 10.77 -20.39 -7.56
N SER A 201 10.87 -21.63 -7.09
CA SER A 201 12.14 -22.35 -6.89
C SER A 201 12.69 -22.78 -8.24
#